data_AF-A0A9Q2NSQ0-F1
#
_entry.id   AF-A0A9Q2NSQ0-F1
#
_cell.length_a   1.000
_cell.length_b   1.000
_cell.length_c   1.000
_cell.angle_alpha   90.00
_cell.angle_beta   90.00
_cell.angle_gamma   90.00
#
_symmetry.space_group_name_H-M   'P 1'
#
loop_
_entity.id
_entity.type
_entity.pdbx_description
1 polymer ?
#
loop_
_entity_poly.entity_id
_entity_poly.type
_entity_poly.pdbx_seq_one_letter_code
_entity_poly.pdbx_strand_id
1 'polypeptide(L)'
;MYIDKKLVIEGFGEMIQERVAAGWMPYLLTFMFNPLGGSQKHQVAQMMDEVGRTYHKILTRMHRNPKNVPSHLKPLWIASPDFPVHKHMKDSFQSIAVNNGLHFHAVALISPENRLGRPFDTFINEKPKRFAGRDRYLRALHVVEISQDADYVAEYVLKSVKNGRANFDDLLVLPYASSERPSSTKWERRKIKKDGEKRRL
;
A
#
# COMPACT_ATOMS: atom_id res chain seq x y z
N MET A 1 -18.39 15.87 10.01
CA MET A 1 -17.95 15.07 11.18
C MET A 1 -16.45 15.27 11.31
N TYR A 2 -15.98 15.91 12.40
CA TYR A 2 -14.55 16.13 12.61
C TYR A 2 -14.01 14.87 13.29
N ILE A 3 -13.26 14.05 12.55
CA ILE A 3 -12.59 12.89 13.14
C ILE A 3 -11.33 13.42 13.83
N ASP A 4 -11.20 13.16 15.13
CA ASP A 4 -10.00 13.54 15.86
C ASP A 4 -8.81 12.75 15.32
N LYS A 5 -7.85 13.49 14.74
CA LYS A 5 -6.67 12.89 14.13
C LYS A 5 -5.87 12.08 15.15
N LYS A 6 -5.83 12.54 16.39
CA LYS A 6 -5.09 11.88 17.46
C LYS A 6 -5.69 10.52 17.78
N LEU A 7 -7.02 10.42 17.89
CA LEU A 7 -7.70 9.15 18.14
C LEU A 7 -7.50 8.11 17.03
N VAL A 8 -7.49 8.53 15.76
CA VAL A 8 -7.23 7.61 14.65
C VAL A 8 -5.78 7.13 14.64
N ILE A 9 -4.85 8.05 14.93
CA ILE A 9 -3.43 7.75 15.07
C ILE A 9 -3.22 6.72 16.18
N GLU A 10 -3.78 6.96 17.36
CA GLU A 10 -3.70 6.06 18.51
C GLU A 10 -4.31 4.68 18.18
N GLY A 11 -5.52 4.65 17.60
CA GLY A 11 -6.18 3.39 17.24
C GLY A 11 -5.41 2.55 16.21
N PHE A 12 -4.76 3.19 15.22
CA PHE A 12 -3.87 2.44 14.30
C PHE A 12 -2.60 1.96 15.00
N GLY A 13 -2.05 2.74 15.92
CA GLY A 13 -0.90 2.35 16.73
C GLY A 13 -1.19 1.10 17.56
N GLU A 14 -2.31 1.10 18.30
CA GLU A 14 -2.78 -0.05 19.06
C GLU A 14 -3.00 -1.27 18.16
N MET A 15 -3.66 -1.09 17.01
CA MET A 15 -3.93 -2.16 16.05
C MET A 15 -2.65 -2.83 15.50
N ILE A 16 -1.59 -2.04 15.34
CA ILE A 16 -0.25 -2.51 14.93
C ILE A 16 0.41 -3.25 16.09
N GLN A 17 0.45 -2.65 17.27
CA GLN A 17 1.06 -3.23 18.48
C GLN A 17 0.44 -4.59 18.82
N GLU A 18 -0.89 -4.71 18.82
CA GLU A 18 -1.59 -5.97 19.09
C GLU A 18 -1.19 -7.09 18.11
N ARG A 19 -1.07 -6.76 16.81
CA ARG A 19 -0.68 -7.74 15.79
C ARG A 19 0.77 -8.15 15.90
N VAL A 20 1.67 -7.19 16.14
CA VAL A 20 3.09 -7.48 16.36
C VAL A 20 3.25 -8.37 17.59
N ALA A 21 2.55 -8.07 18.69
CA ALA A 21 2.51 -8.91 19.88
C ALA A 21 1.94 -10.32 19.60
N ALA A 22 1.01 -10.45 18.66
CA ALA A 22 0.50 -11.72 18.16
C ALA A 22 1.43 -12.42 17.14
N GLY A 23 2.67 -11.95 16.96
CA GLY A 23 3.68 -12.55 16.10
C GLY A 23 3.57 -12.18 14.62
N TRP A 24 2.80 -11.13 14.27
CA TRP A 24 2.77 -10.63 12.90
C TRP A 24 4.03 -9.82 12.61
N MET A 25 4.57 -9.99 11.40
CA MET A 25 5.79 -9.30 10.99
C MET A 25 5.46 -7.98 10.28
N PRO A 26 5.97 -6.84 10.76
CA PRO A 26 5.77 -5.54 10.13
C PRO A 26 6.79 -5.27 9.02
N TYR A 27 6.32 -4.72 7.91
CA TYR A 27 7.14 -4.33 6.77
C TYR A 27 6.75 -2.93 6.28
N LEU A 28 7.75 -2.15 5.89
CA LEU A 28 7.58 -0.93 5.12
C LEU A 28 7.65 -1.23 3.63
N LEU A 29 6.60 -0.84 2.92
CA LEU A 29 6.49 -0.94 1.47
C LEU A 29 6.58 0.45 0.86
N THR A 30 7.41 0.59 -0.16
CA THR A 30 7.52 1.81 -0.97
C THR A 30 7.17 1.49 -2.42
N PHE A 31 6.09 2.10 -2.89
CA PHE A 31 5.59 1.99 -4.26
C PHE A 31 6.13 3.14 -5.10
N MET A 32 6.96 2.81 -6.08
CA MET A 32 7.48 3.76 -7.06
C MET A 32 6.76 3.55 -8.39
N PHE A 33 6.14 4.62 -8.91
CA PHE A 33 5.35 4.55 -10.14
C PHE A 33 6.13 5.06 -11.35
N ASN A 34 5.85 4.49 -12.52
CA ASN A 34 6.20 5.11 -13.80
C ASN A 34 5.30 6.33 -14.04
N PRO A 35 5.64 7.24 -14.97
CA PRO A 35 4.83 8.40 -15.28
C PRO A 35 3.34 8.03 -15.51
N LEU A 36 2.46 8.66 -14.74
CA LEU A 36 1.01 8.50 -14.81
C LEU A 36 0.40 9.73 -15.47
N GLY A 37 -0.53 9.53 -16.40
CA GLY A 37 -1.23 10.62 -17.08
C GLY A 37 -2.41 11.17 -16.26
N GLY A 38 -2.76 12.44 -16.49
CA GLY A 38 -3.94 13.08 -15.90
C GLY A 38 -3.62 14.05 -14.75
N SER A 39 -4.67 14.54 -14.10
CA SER A 39 -4.53 15.46 -12.96
C SER A 39 -3.96 14.74 -11.73
N GLN A 40 -3.41 15.49 -10.76
CA GLN A 40 -2.85 14.92 -9.53
C GLN A 40 -3.87 14.01 -8.80
N LYS A 41 -5.13 14.45 -8.69
CA LYS A 41 -6.21 13.63 -8.10
C LYS A 41 -6.41 12.31 -8.86
N HIS A 42 -6.33 12.34 -10.19
CA HIS A 42 -6.43 11.14 -11.01
C HIS A 42 -5.21 10.21 -10.82
N GLN A 43 -4.01 10.78 -10.75
CA GLN A 43 -2.77 10.03 -10.50
C GLN A 43 -2.81 9.33 -9.13
N VAL A 44 -3.25 10.02 -8.07
CA VAL A 44 -3.42 9.41 -6.73
C VAL A 44 -4.43 8.26 -6.78
N ALA A 45 -5.57 8.44 -7.44
CA ALA A 45 -6.54 7.36 -7.61
C ALA A 45 -5.94 6.15 -8.36
N GLN A 46 -5.15 6.38 -9.42
CA GLN A 46 -4.43 5.32 -10.13
C GLN A 46 -3.39 4.61 -9.25
N MET A 47 -2.70 5.34 -8.37
CA MET A 47 -1.76 4.79 -7.40
C MET A 47 -2.48 3.89 -6.38
N MET A 48 -3.56 4.37 -5.77
CA MET A 48 -4.38 3.58 -4.83
C MET A 48 -4.91 2.30 -5.49
N ASP A 49 -5.39 2.40 -6.73
CA ASP A 49 -5.81 1.27 -7.55
C ASP A 49 -4.71 0.21 -7.69
N GLU A 50 -3.49 0.63 -8.02
CA GLU A 50 -2.37 -0.29 -8.23
C GLU A 50 -1.80 -0.85 -6.92
N VAL A 51 -1.83 -0.10 -5.82
CA VAL A 51 -1.55 -0.61 -4.46
C VAL A 51 -2.55 -1.72 -4.12
N GLY A 52 -3.84 -1.45 -4.29
CA GLY A 52 -4.90 -2.44 -4.08
C GLY A 52 -4.74 -3.68 -4.97
N ARG A 53 -4.37 -3.52 -6.24
CA ARG A 53 -4.08 -4.66 -7.13
C ARG A 53 -2.87 -5.45 -6.66
N THR A 54 -1.82 -4.77 -6.22
CA THR A 54 -0.60 -5.41 -5.72
C THR A 54 -0.87 -6.22 -4.46
N TYR A 55 -1.65 -5.65 -3.53
CA TYR A 55 -2.19 -6.38 -2.37
C TYR A 55 -2.89 -7.67 -2.79
N HIS A 56 -3.85 -7.60 -3.72
CA HIS A 56 -4.58 -8.80 -4.17
C HIS A 56 -3.67 -9.83 -4.87
N LYS A 57 -2.70 -9.39 -5.70
CA LYS A 57 -1.72 -10.27 -6.34
C LYS A 57 -0.89 -11.03 -5.30
N ILE A 58 -0.52 -10.38 -4.20
CA ILE A 58 0.25 -10.97 -3.09
C ILE A 58 -0.65 -11.88 -2.25
N LEU A 59 -1.86 -11.44 -1.94
CA LEU A 59 -2.84 -12.19 -1.15
C LEU A 59 -3.14 -13.58 -1.75
N THR A 60 -3.24 -13.68 -3.07
CA THR A 60 -3.42 -14.98 -3.77
C THR A 60 -2.20 -15.92 -3.68
N ARG A 61 -1.05 -15.42 -3.25
CA ARG A 61 0.14 -16.22 -2.96
C ARG A 61 0.25 -16.59 -1.49
N MET A 62 -0.16 -15.71 -0.59
CA MET A 62 -0.27 -16.01 0.83
C MET A 62 -1.36 -17.03 1.13
N HIS A 63 -2.49 -17.00 0.41
CA HIS A 63 -3.60 -17.93 0.63
C HIS A 63 -4.10 -18.54 -0.68
N ARG A 64 -4.41 -19.85 -0.66
CA ARG A 64 -4.94 -20.56 -1.83
C ARG A 64 -6.30 -20.00 -2.27
N ASN A 65 -7.18 -19.76 -1.29
CA ASN A 65 -8.53 -19.23 -1.51
C ASN A 65 -8.78 -17.99 -0.63
N PRO A 66 -8.24 -16.80 -0.99
CA PRO A 66 -8.33 -15.60 -0.16
C PRO A 66 -9.75 -15.15 0.21
N LYS A 67 -10.75 -15.55 -0.58
CA LYS A 67 -12.15 -15.21 -0.33
C LYS A 67 -12.70 -15.87 0.94
N ASN A 68 -12.18 -17.04 1.29
CA ASN A 68 -12.64 -17.84 2.43
C ASN A 68 -11.81 -17.59 3.69
N VAL A 69 -10.72 -16.82 3.58
CA VAL A 69 -9.91 -16.44 4.73
C VAL A 69 -10.65 -15.31 5.47
N PRO A 70 -10.85 -15.43 6.79
CA PRO A 70 -11.37 -14.34 7.61
C PRO A 70 -10.54 -13.07 7.45
N SER A 71 -11.17 -11.89 7.44
CA SER A 71 -10.44 -10.63 7.19
C SER A 71 -9.35 -10.35 8.22
N HIS A 72 -9.54 -10.75 9.48
CA HIS A 72 -8.55 -10.58 10.54
C HIS A 72 -7.31 -11.47 10.40
N LEU A 73 -7.35 -12.52 9.56
CA LEU A 73 -6.20 -13.38 9.25
C LEU A 73 -5.47 -12.96 7.96
N LYS A 74 -6.00 -11.99 7.23
CA LYS A 74 -5.34 -11.46 6.03
C LYS A 74 -4.30 -10.42 6.42
N PRO A 75 -3.23 -10.25 5.61
CA PRO A 75 -2.28 -9.16 5.82
C PRO A 75 -3.01 -7.82 5.90
N LEU A 76 -2.66 -7.01 6.91
CA LEU A 76 -3.18 -5.65 7.08
C LEU A 76 -2.20 -4.68 6.41
N TRP A 77 -2.67 -3.91 5.44
CA TRP A 77 -1.89 -2.81 4.86
C TRP A 77 -2.56 -1.49 5.19
N ILE A 78 -1.80 -0.57 5.76
CA ILE A 78 -2.22 0.82 5.96
C ILE A 78 -1.31 1.67 5.08
N ALA A 79 -1.90 2.31 4.08
CA ALA A 79 -1.16 2.95 3.00
C ALA A 79 -1.60 4.39 2.76
N SER A 80 -0.65 5.25 2.38
CA SER A 80 -0.85 6.68 2.17
C SER A 80 0.03 7.16 1.02
N PRO A 81 -0.41 8.17 0.25
CA PRO A 81 0.49 8.89 -0.64
C PRO A 81 1.57 9.61 0.18
N ASP A 82 2.79 9.59 -0.34
CA ASP A 82 3.91 10.41 0.13
C ASP A 82 4.02 11.62 -0.79
N PHE A 83 3.70 12.79 -0.25
CA PHE A 83 3.79 14.05 -0.98
C PHE A 83 5.16 14.67 -0.74
N PRO A 84 5.87 15.13 -1.80
CA PRO A 84 7.19 15.70 -1.65
C PRO A 84 7.19 16.88 -0.68
N VAL A 85 8.11 16.85 0.28
CA VAL A 85 8.41 18.00 1.12
C VAL A 85 9.07 19.05 0.24
N HIS A 86 8.63 20.32 0.29
CA HIS A 86 9.42 21.44 -0.21
C HIS A 86 10.72 21.51 0.61
N LYS A 87 11.72 20.72 0.23
CA LYS A 87 13.08 20.88 0.72
C LYS A 87 13.66 22.06 -0.02
N HIS A 88 13.84 23.16 0.69
CA HIS A 88 14.72 24.22 0.22
C HIS A 88 16.11 23.60 -0.03
N MET A 89 16.54 23.67 -1.30
CA MET A 89 17.86 23.35 -1.86
C MET A 89 18.22 21.90 -2.22
N LYS A 90 18.53 21.78 -3.53
CA LYS A 90 19.55 20.96 -4.19
C LYS A 90 19.47 19.44 -3.99
N ASP A 91 18.50 18.82 -4.67
CA ASP A 91 18.66 17.46 -5.22
C ASP A 91 18.41 17.50 -6.73
N SER A 92 19.16 16.69 -7.47
CA SER A 92 19.27 16.75 -8.93
C SER A 92 17.91 16.64 -9.64
N PHE A 93 17.63 17.61 -10.52
CA PHE A 93 16.37 17.80 -11.26
C PHE A 93 15.80 16.57 -12.01
N GLN A 94 16.57 15.49 -12.18
CA GLN A 94 16.14 14.30 -12.90
C GLN A 94 15.32 13.30 -12.07
N SER A 95 15.42 13.28 -10.74
CA SER A 95 14.63 12.36 -9.90
C SER A 95 13.26 12.93 -9.48
N ILE A 96 13.13 14.27 -9.46
CA ILE A 96 11.93 15.02 -9.05
C ILE A 96 10.83 15.00 -10.15
N ALA A 97 11.19 14.71 -11.40
CA ALA A 97 10.30 14.85 -12.55
C ALA A 97 9.38 13.64 -12.84
N VAL A 98 9.53 12.51 -12.15
CA VAL A 98 8.64 11.34 -12.34
C VAL A 98 7.46 11.47 -11.37
N ASN A 99 6.26 11.70 -11.90
CA ASN A 99 5.01 11.90 -11.13
C ASN A 99 5.08 13.02 -10.08
N ASN A 100 5.80 14.12 -10.34
CA ASN A 100 6.00 15.20 -9.37
C ASN A 100 6.56 14.71 -8.01
N GLY A 101 7.30 13.59 -7.98
CA GLY A 101 7.83 12.99 -6.75
C GLY A 101 6.79 12.28 -5.88
N LEU A 102 5.59 11.99 -6.40
CA LEU A 102 4.56 11.23 -5.68
C LEU A 102 4.93 9.75 -5.58
N HIS A 103 5.11 9.30 -4.34
CA HIS A 103 5.25 7.90 -3.97
C HIS A 103 4.03 7.44 -3.17
N PHE A 104 3.91 6.13 -2.95
CA PHE A 104 2.95 5.60 -2.00
C PHE A 104 3.72 4.75 -1.01
N HIS A 105 3.46 4.96 0.29
CA HIS A 105 4.00 4.12 1.34
C HIS A 105 2.88 3.28 1.94
N ALA A 106 3.23 2.07 2.37
CA ALA A 106 2.36 1.26 3.19
C ALA A 106 3.14 0.60 4.31
N VAL A 107 2.54 0.50 5.49
CA VAL A 107 2.95 -0.52 6.45
C VAL A 107 2.10 -1.75 6.22
N ALA A 108 2.75 -2.87 6.05
CA ALA A 108 2.15 -4.18 5.92
C ALA A 108 2.45 -5.01 7.15
N LEU A 109 1.41 -5.51 7.81
CA LEU A 109 1.52 -6.53 8.84
C LEU A 109 1.18 -7.87 8.21
N ILE A 110 2.13 -8.80 8.24
CA ILE A 110 2.00 -10.11 7.62
C ILE A 110 1.80 -11.15 8.72
N SER A 111 0.66 -11.86 8.68
CA SER A 111 0.37 -12.95 9.61
C SER A 111 1.38 -14.09 9.44
N PRO A 112 1.80 -14.75 10.53
CA PRO A 112 2.60 -15.98 10.44
C PRO A 112 1.86 -17.11 9.71
N GLU A 113 0.52 -17.09 9.72
CA GLU A 113 -0.34 -18.08 9.06
C GLU A 113 -0.48 -17.79 7.55
N ASN A 114 0.60 -18.01 6.81
CA ASN A 114 0.59 -17.83 5.36
C ASN A 114 1.42 -18.89 4.62
N ARG A 115 1.22 -18.98 3.30
CA ARG A 115 1.84 -20.00 2.44
C ARG A 115 3.16 -19.59 1.78
N LEU A 116 3.71 -18.41 2.09
CA LEU A 116 4.94 -17.95 1.43
C LEU A 116 6.15 -18.81 1.80
N GLY A 117 6.15 -19.40 2.99
CA GLY A 117 7.21 -20.31 3.46
C GLY A 117 8.59 -19.67 3.57
N ARG A 118 8.66 -18.33 3.52
CA ARG A 118 9.86 -17.50 3.61
C ARG A 118 9.47 -16.08 4.02
N PRO A 119 10.41 -15.25 4.50
CA PRO A 119 10.17 -13.84 4.80
C PRO A 119 9.56 -13.07 3.62
N PHE A 120 8.69 -12.11 3.93
CA PHE A 120 7.88 -11.43 2.93
C PHE A 120 8.72 -10.55 1.98
N ASP A 121 9.70 -9.83 2.51
CA ASP A 121 10.69 -9.06 1.77
C ASP A 121 11.46 -9.94 0.76
N THR A 122 11.93 -11.10 1.21
CA THR A 122 12.63 -12.08 0.37
C THR A 122 11.73 -12.56 -0.77
N PHE A 123 10.47 -12.90 -0.47
CA PHE A 123 9.49 -13.31 -1.48
C PHE A 123 9.25 -12.24 -2.57
N ILE A 124 9.23 -10.96 -2.20
CA ILE A 124 9.06 -9.87 -3.16
C ILE A 124 10.34 -9.65 -3.99
N ASN A 125 11.50 -9.65 -3.33
CA ASN A 125 12.80 -9.34 -3.92
C ASN A 125 13.34 -10.42 -4.86
N GLU A 126 12.91 -11.68 -4.71
CA GLU A 126 13.28 -12.77 -5.63
C GLU A 126 12.68 -12.60 -7.03
N LYS A 127 11.50 -12.00 -7.15
CA LYS A 127 10.77 -11.88 -8.43
C LYS A 127 10.14 -10.49 -8.61
N PRO A 128 10.93 -9.40 -8.59
CA PRO A 128 10.40 -8.03 -8.62
C PRO A 128 9.61 -7.74 -9.90
N LYS A 129 10.04 -8.30 -11.03
CA LYS A 129 9.39 -8.18 -12.35
C LYS A 129 7.93 -8.68 -12.36
N ARG A 130 7.55 -9.49 -11.38
CA ARG A 130 6.19 -10.02 -11.26
C ARG A 130 5.19 -8.97 -10.76
N PHE A 131 5.67 -8.06 -9.93
CA PHE A 131 4.86 -7.02 -9.30
C PHE A 131 5.02 -5.68 -10.05
N ALA A 132 6.24 -5.36 -10.47
CA ALA A 132 6.61 -4.07 -11.05
C ALA A 132 7.43 -4.24 -12.34
N GLY A 133 7.57 -3.17 -13.14
CA GLY A 133 8.35 -3.18 -14.38
C GLY A 133 8.30 -1.86 -15.14
N ARG A 134 9.10 -1.73 -16.20
CA ARG A 134 9.19 -0.51 -17.03
C ARG A 134 7.87 -0.21 -17.76
N ASP A 135 7.18 -1.24 -18.24
CA ASP A 135 5.96 -1.13 -19.05
C ASP A 135 4.69 -1.34 -18.21
N ARG A 136 4.72 -0.87 -16.96
CA ARG A 136 3.62 -1.02 -15.99
C ARG A 136 3.40 0.28 -15.25
N TYR A 137 2.31 0.38 -14.49
CA TYR A 137 2.14 1.55 -13.61
C TYR A 137 3.14 1.55 -12.46
N LEU A 138 3.35 0.39 -11.83
CA LEU A 138 4.34 0.22 -10.78
C LEU A 138 5.72 -0.04 -11.40
N ARG A 139 6.65 0.90 -11.20
CA ARG A 139 8.05 0.80 -11.64
C ARG A 139 8.84 -0.14 -10.75
N ALA A 140 8.69 0.03 -9.44
CA ALA A 140 9.35 -0.78 -8.44
C ALA A 140 8.52 -0.86 -7.15
N LEU A 141 8.66 -1.98 -6.45
CA LEU A 141 8.15 -2.21 -5.11
C LEU A 141 9.35 -2.52 -4.22
N HIS A 142 9.64 -1.65 -3.27
CA HIS A 142 10.68 -1.89 -2.27
C HIS A 142 10.03 -2.33 -0.97
N VAL A 143 10.60 -3.33 -0.31
CA VAL A 143 10.07 -3.92 0.93
C VAL A 143 11.21 -4.06 1.92
N VAL A 144 11.01 -3.51 3.11
CA VAL A 144 11.97 -3.57 4.21
C VAL A 144 11.24 -4.03 5.45
N GLU A 145 11.80 -5.01 6.15
CA GLU A 145 11.29 -5.41 7.46
C GLU A 145 11.51 -4.28 8.46
N ILE A 146 10.48 -3.99 9.28
CA ILE A 146 10.64 -3.01 10.35
C ILE A 146 11.09 -3.78 11.59
N SER A 147 12.39 -3.70 11.88
CA SER A 147 12.99 -4.35 13.05
C SER A 147 12.85 -3.56 14.35
N GLN A 148 12.26 -2.36 14.30
CA GLN A 148 12.09 -1.47 15.44
C GLN A 148 10.75 -1.71 16.15
N ASP A 149 10.68 -1.29 17.42
CA ASP A 149 9.47 -1.43 18.25
C ASP A 149 8.21 -0.86 17.60
N ALA A 150 7.06 -1.40 17.98
CA ALA A 150 5.77 -1.10 17.38
C ALA A 150 5.40 0.40 17.39
N ASP A 151 5.93 1.18 18.33
CA ASP A 151 5.76 2.64 18.39
C ASP A 151 6.40 3.33 17.17
N TYR A 152 7.57 2.86 16.72
CA TYR A 152 8.22 3.37 15.51
C TYR A 152 7.40 3.05 14.25
N VAL A 153 6.80 1.86 14.20
CA VAL A 153 5.93 1.45 13.08
C VAL A 153 4.69 2.36 13.01
N ALA A 154 4.05 2.61 14.16
CA ALA A 154 2.91 3.51 14.27
C ALA A 154 3.30 4.94 13.85
N GLU A 155 4.41 5.49 14.37
CA GLU A 155 4.89 6.80 13.96
C GLU A 155 5.18 6.89 12.46
N TYR A 156 5.66 5.80 11.85
CA TYR A 156 5.94 5.77 10.42
C TYR A 156 4.67 5.84 9.57
N VAL A 157 3.66 5.00 9.84
CA VAL A 157 2.34 5.05 9.17
C VAL A 157 1.72 6.42 9.29
N LEU A 158 1.88 7.01 10.48
CA LEU A 158 1.13 8.20 10.88
C LEU A 158 1.90 9.47 10.56
N LYS A 159 3.14 9.39 10.06
CA LYS A 159 3.94 10.55 9.64
C LYS A 159 3.25 11.35 8.54
N SER A 160 2.62 10.70 7.56
CA SER A 160 1.89 11.38 6.48
C SER A 160 0.60 12.05 6.98
N VAL A 161 -0.09 11.43 7.94
CA VAL A 161 -1.32 11.95 8.58
C VAL A 161 -1.01 13.09 9.56
N LYS A 162 0.01 12.90 10.41
CA LYS A 162 0.50 13.84 11.45
C LYS A 162 1.02 15.14 10.83
N ASN A 163 1.65 15.08 9.66
CA ASN A 163 2.10 16.27 8.93
C ASN A 163 0.95 17.06 8.27
N GLY A 164 -0.30 16.61 8.39
CA GLY A 164 -1.49 17.31 7.88
C GLY A 164 -1.62 17.31 6.36
N ARG A 165 -0.88 16.44 5.65
CA ARG A 165 -0.76 16.45 4.18
C ARG A 165 -1.57 15.37 3.49
N ALA A 166 -1.96 14.32 4.19
CA ALA A 166 -2.95 13.36 3.75
C ALA A 166 -4.26 13.63 4.52
N ASN A 167 -5.38 13.69 3.80
CA ASN A 167 -6.69 13.61 4.45
C ASN A 167 -7.00 12.14 4.77
N PHE A 168 -7.91 11.87 5.69
CA PHE A 168 -8.35 10.49 5.96
C PHE A 168 -8.88 9.79 4.70
N ASP A 169 -9.44 10.56 3.77
CA ASP A 169 -9.93 10.08 2.48
C ASP A 169 -8.81 9.55 1.56
N ASP A 170 -7.55 9.93 1.82
CA ASP A 170 -6.38 9.49 1.05
C ASP A 170 -5.70 8.26 1.66
N LEU A 171 -6.16 7.80 2.83
CA LEU A 171 -5.69 6.57 3.45
C LEU A 171 -6.38 5.36 2.84
N LEU A 172 -5.56 4.37 2.48
CA LEU A 172 -6.01 3.08 2.00
C LEU A 172 -5.70 2.02 3.06
N VAL A 173 -6.76 1.46 3.67
CA VAL A 173 -6.65 0.35 4.63
C VAL A 173 -7.14 -0.93 3.96
N LEU A 174 -6.30 -1.97 3.94
CA LEU A 174 -6.61 -3.27 3.35
C LEU A 174 -6.37 -4.40 4.37
N PRO A 175 -7.18 -5.47 4.40
CA PRO A 175 -8.29 -5.74 3.50
C PRO A 175 -9.47 -4.81 3.75
N TYR A 176 -10.20 -4.45 2.70
CA TYR A 176 -11.49 -3.78 2.85
C TYR A 176 -12.40 -4.57 3.77
N ALA A 177 -13.14 -3.88 4.64
CA ALA A 177 -14.23 -4.51 5.38
C ALA A 177 -15.21 -5.15 4.38
N SER A 178 -15.88 -6.23 4.77
CA SER A 178 -16.82 -6.92 3.87
C SER A 178 -17.93 -5.98 3.37
N SER A 179 -18.31 -4.99 4.18
CA SER A 179 -19.26 -3.91 3.89
C SER A 179 -18.72 -2.82 2.94
N GLU A 180 -17.41 -2.66 2.86
CA GLU A 180 -16.73 -1.64 2.04
C GLU A 180 -16.29 -2.17 0.67
N ARG A 181 -16.51 -3.46 0.41
CA ARG A 181 -16.22 -4.03 -0.90
C ARG A 181 -17.09 -3.34 -1.95
N PRO A 182 -16.51 -2.65 -2.94
CA PRO A 182 -17.30 -2.05 -3.99
C PRO A 182 -18.09 -3.15 -4.70
N SER A 183 -19.43 -3.04 -4.72
CA SER A 183 -20.28 -3.97 -5.46
C SER A 183 -20.09 -3.72 -6.96
N SER A 184 -19.03 -4.31 -7.53
CA SER A 184 -18.76 -4.12 -8.95
C SER A 184 -19.82 -4.82 -9.80
N THR A 185 -20.47 -4.04 -10.64
CA THR A 185 -21.37 -4.54 -11.68
C THR A 185 -20.61 -5.40 -12.70
N LYS A 186 -21.33 -6.26 -13.43
CA LYS A 186 -20.73 -7.11 -14.48
C LYS A 186 -19.99 -6.29 -15.54
N TRP A 187 -20.44 -5.06 -15.81
CA TRP A 187 -19.81 -4.13 -16.75
C TRP A 187 -18.51 -3.54 -16.20
N GLU A 188 -18.49 -3.09 -14.95
CA GLU A 188 -17.27 -2.60 -14.29
C GLU A 188 -16.19 -3.68 -14.22
N ARG A 189 -16.58 -4.94 -13.94
CA ARG A 189 -15.63 -6.07 -13.97
C ARG A 189 -15.02 -6.29 -15.35
N ARG A 190 -15.81 -6.14 -16.42
CA ARG A 190 -15.32 -6.23 -17.81
C ARG A 190 -14.40 -5.06 -18.15
N LYS A 191 -14.72 -3.86 -17.70
CA LYS A 191 -13.88 -2.66 -17.87
C LYS A 191 -12.56 -2.80 -17.11
N ILE A 192 -12.60 -3.24 -15.84
CA ILE A 192 -11.40 -3.55 -15.03
C ILE A 192 -10.53 -4.61 -15.73
N LYS A 193 -11.13 -5.63 -16.35
CA LYS A 193 -10.39 -6.65 -17.11
C LYS A 193 -9.69 -6.03 -18.34
N LYS A 194 -10.42 -5.24 -19.14
CA LYS A 194 -9.90 -4.56 -20.34
C LYS A 194 -8.81 -3.55 -19.99
N ASP A 195 -9.00 -2.78 -18.92
CA ASP A 195 -8.02 -1.83 -18.41
C ASP A 195 -6.82 -2.56 -17.79
N GLY A 196 -7.03 -3.72 -17.18
CA GLY A 196 -5.96 -4.61 -16.71
C GLY A 196 -5.09 -5.16 -17.83
N GLU A 197 -5.63 -5.39 -19.03
CA GLU A 197 -4.87 -5.78 -20.23
C GLU A 197 -4.08 -4.60 -20.78
N LYS A 198 -4.67 -3.40 -20.87
CA LYS A 198 -3.98 -2.17 -21.30
C LYS A 198 -2.82 -1.75 -20.38
N ARG A 199 -2.88 -2.10 -19.09
CA ARG A 199 -1.84 -1.77 -18.09
C ARG A 199 -0.72 -2.83 -18.00
N ARG A 200 -0.79 -3.90 -18.83
CA ARG A 200 0.23 -4.94 -18.99
C ARG A 200 1.06 -4.77 -20.27
N LEU A 201 0.63 -3.88 -21.16
CA LEU A 201 1.28 -3.45 -22.39
C LEU A 201 1.99 -2.12 -22.13
#